data_AF-A0A7V5C9L1-F1
#
_entry.id   AF-A0A7V5C9L1-F1
#
_cell.length_a   1.000
_cell.length_b   1.000
_cell.length_c   1.000
_cell.angle_alpha   90.00
_cell.angle_beta   90.00
_cell.angle_gamma   90.00
#
_symmetry.space_group_name_H-M   'P 1'
#
loop_
_entity.id
_entity.type
_entity.pdbx_description
1 polymer ?
#
loop_
_entity_poly.entity_id
_entity_poly.type
_entity_poly.pdbx_seq_one_letter_code
_entity_poly.pdbx_strand_id
1 'polypeptide(L)'
;TTQNTLFFESVKTYVLRKFPHYKIFDTICDSTEKRQAEVKSLADSVDALIVVGGRNSGNTQRLAEIGRLTGKPVYHVETESELDTETLATARQIGITAGASTPTWIIKRIYRAIEALPFNKSQGWHNILSTVRRTLLLTNIYISIGAGCLCYACSKLQGIPNYYSYVFISMLYVQSMHIFNNLTGTEADHYNDPERAFFYNKHKMLLAALALIAGAAGLIKAYTMGLLPFLILLAMSFMGLSYNLKLIPEHLSSGRYRRIRDVPGSKTILITMAWGIVTAIFAPLSVLGKFDLSMVPVFAWSAGMVFVRTAFFDILDMQGDRIVGKDTIPILLGEKQTMRLLKFLLTAITVILFLSAAFHLTSSLGFVLGICPMLLFIVLLTYEQGHTMPGIRLEFLVETHFVLAGLVTVLWWALVIGD
;
A
#
# COMPACT_ATOMS: atom_id res chain seq x y z
N THR A 1 34.86 -3.43 -7.72
CA THR A 1 33.89 -2.67 -6.89
C THR A 1 33.35 -3.42 -5.68
N THR A 2 33.03 -4.72 -5.73
CA THR A 2 32.37 -5.45 -4.61
C THR A 2 33.28 -6.42 -3.84
N GLN A 3 34.60 -6.27 -3.92
CA GLN A 3 35.55 -7.23 -3.33
C GLN A 3 35.68 -7.07 -1.81
N ASN A 4 36.02 -8.16 -1.10
CA ASN A 4 36.39 -8.14 0.31
C ASN A 4 37.61 -7.22 0.54
N THR A 5 37.47 -6.21 1.41
CA THR A 5 38.51 -5.23 1.73
C THR A 5 39.71 -5.84 2.46
N LEU A 6 39.51 -6.77 3.40
CA LEU A 6 40.61 -7.48 4.08
C LEU A 6 41.41 -8.34 3.10
N PHE A 7 40.74 -9.01 2.17
CA PHE A 7 41.40 -9.79 1.15
C PHE A 7 42.11 -8.91 0.11
N PHE A 8 41.48 -7.81 -0.30
CA PHE A 8 42.11 -6.84 -1.18
C PHE A 8 43.37 -6.24 -0.56
N GLU A 9 43.33 -5.89 0.73
CA GLU A 9 44.50 -5.39 1.46
C GLU A 9 45.60 -6.45 1.59
N SER A 10 45.27 -7.72 1.81
CA SER A 10 46.27 -8.79 1.85
C SER A 10 46.93 -9.01 0.48
N VAL A 11 46.15 -8.97 -0.60
CA VAL A 11 46.66 -9.07 -1.98
C VAL A 11 47.51 -7.85 -2.34
N LYS A 12 47.05 -6.64 -2.01
CA LYS A 12 47.77 -5.38 -2.23
C LYS A 12 49.12 -5.41 -1.52
N THR A 13 49.14 -5.85 -0.26
CA THR A 13 50.37 -6.01 0.52
C THR A 13 51.34 -6.99 -0.15
N TYR A 14 50.83 -8.14 -0.61
CA TYR A 14 51.64 -9.13 -1.33
C TYR A 14 52.22 -8.57 -2.64
N VAL A 15 51.41 -7.89 -3.44
CA VAL A 15 51.81 -7.33 -4.74
C VAL A 15 52.85 -6.23 -4.56
N LEU A 16 52.66 -5.30 -3.62
CA LEU A 16 53.63 -4.24 -3.33
C LEU A 16 54.99 -4.79 -2.87
N ARG A 17 54.99 -5.92 -2.16
CA ARG A 17 56.22 -6.59 -1.71
C ARG A 17 56.98 -7.27 -2.86
N LYS A 18 56.28 -7.88 -3.81
CA LYS A 18 56.87 -8.75 -4.83
C LYS A 18 57.06 -8.03 -6.18
N PHE A 19 56.20 -7.07 -6.50
CA PHE A 19 56.16 -6.35 -7.78
C PHE A 19 55.93 -4.84 -7.56
N PRO A 20 56.93 -4.12 -7.02
CA PRO A 20 56.78 -2.72 -6.60
C PRO A 20 56.51 -1.72 -7.74
N HIS A 21 56.68 -2.13 -8.99
CA HIS A 21 56.41 -1.30 -10.17
C HIS A 21 54.93 -1.30 -10.59
N TYR A 22 54.09 -2.14 -10.00
CA TYR A 22 52.66 -2.20 -10.32
C TYR A 22 51.90 -1.05 -9.64
N LYS A 23 51.03 -0.38 -10.40
CA LYS A 23 50.10 0.62 -9.87
C LYS A 23 48.80 -0.08 -9.49
N ILE A 24 48.40 0.05 -8.23
CA ILE A 24 47.17 -0.53 -7.69
C ILE A 24 46.15 0.59 -7.58
N PHE A 25 45.00 0.41 -8.23
CA PHE A 25 43.85 1.31 -8.11
C PHE A 25 42.77 0.63 -7.28
N ASP A 26 42.46 1.21 -6.13
CA ASP A 26 41.30 0.77 -5.36
C ASP A 26 40.04 1.25 -6.07
N THR A 27 39.30 0.29 -6.60
CA THR A 27 38.02 0.51 -7.26
C THR A 27 36.88 -0.14 -6.48
N ILE A 28 37.12 -0.50 -5.22
CA ILE A 28 36.07 -0.95 -4.30
C ILE A 28 35.20 0.25 -3.96
N CYS A 29 33.88 0.09 -4.10
CA CYS A 29 32.94 1.16 -3.84
C CYS A 29 32.64 1.22 -2.33
N ASP A 30 32.58 2.43 -1.74
CA ASP A 30 32.21 2.69 -0.33
C ASP A 30 30.88 2.02 0.10
N SER A 31 30.00 1.74 -0.86
CA SER A 31 28.76 0.98 -0.62
C SER A 31 29.03 -0.45 -0.11
N THR A 32 30.19 -1.02 -0.42
CA THR A 32 30.60 -2.35 0.03
C THR A 32 30.92 -2.31 1.52
N GLU A 33 31.75 -1.37 1.98
CA GLU A 33 32.13 -1.25 3.40
C GLU A 33 30.92 -0.98 4.29
N LYS A 34 30.05 -0.04 3.90
CA LYS A 34 28.80 0.24 4.63
C LYS A 34 27.94 -1.01 4.77
N ARG A 35 27.78 -1.79 3.69
CA ARG A 35 27.02 -3.05 3.73
C ARG A 35 27.67 -4.11 4.60
N GLN A 36 29.00 -4.19 4.65
CA GLN A 36 29.67 -5.14 5.55
C GLN A 36 29.42 -4.77 7.02
N ALA A 37 29.51 -3.47 7.34
CA ALA A 37 29.22 -2.97 8.67
C ALA A 37 27.75 -3.20 9.06
N GLU A 38 26.81 -2.96 8.15
CA GLU A 38 25.38 -3.20 8.36
C GLU A 38 25.07 -4.69 8.63
N VAL A 39 25.63 -5.61 7.82
CA VAL A 39 25.41 -7.05 8.04
C VAL A 39 26.02 -7.50 9.35
N LYS A 40 27.21 -7.01 9.70
CA LYS A 40 27.85 -7.35 10.97
C LYS A 40 27.02 -6.85 12.15
N SER A 41 26.61 -5.58 12.12
CA SER A 41 25.75 -4.99 13.15
C SER A 41 24.42 -5.72 13.28
N LEU A 42 23.81 -6.14 12.17
CA LEU A 42 22.58 -6.93 12.17
C LEU A 42 22.83 -8.29 12.82
N ALA A 43 23.87 -9.02 12.38
CA ALA A 43 24.21 -10.34 12.89
C ALA A 43 24.49 -10.34 14.39
N ASP A 44 25.14 -9.28 14.92
CA ASP A 44 25.41 -9.14 16.35
C ASP A 44 24.12 -9.00 17.19
N SER A 45 23.04 -8.47 16.58
CA SER A 45 21.75 -8.23 17.24
C SER A 45 20.74 -9.39 17.14
N VAL A 46 21.09 -10.51 16.50
CA VAL A 46 20.16 -11.62 16.22
C VAL A 46 20.75 -12.99 16.57
N ASP A 47 19.90 -14.00 16.69
CA ASP A 47 20.31 -15.38 16.97
C ASP A 47 20.70 -16.12 15.69
N ALA A 48 20.06 -15.79 14.57
CA ALA A 48 20.33 -16.37 13.25
C ALA A 48 20.20 -15.29 12.16
N LEU A 49 20.97 -15.44 11.08
CA LEU A 49 20.94 -14.55 9.93
C LEU A 49 20.53 -15.31 8.67
N ILE A 50 19.57 -14.76 7.92
CA ILE A 50 19.16 -15.28 6.62
C ILE A 50 19.62 -14.29 5.54
N VAL A 51 20.38 -14.79 4.58
CA VAL A 51 20.88 -14.03 3.43
C VAL A 51 20.16 -14.49 2.17
N VAL A 52 19.32 -13.62 1.62
CA VAL A 52 18.46 -13.92 0.48
C VAL A 52 19.11 -13.52 -0.84
N GLY A 53 19.25 -14.47 -1.76
CA GLY A 53 19.59 -14.19 -3.15
C GLY A 53 20.37 -15.30 -3.84
N GLY A 54 20.58 -15.13 -5.13
CA GLY A 54 21.21 -16.13 -5.99
C GLY A 54 22.55 -16.65 -5.45
N ARG A 55 22.76 -17.96 -5.46
CA ARG A 55 24.00 -18.62 -5.04
C ARG A 55 25.18 -18.22 -5.92
N ASN A 56 24.93 -17.79 -7.16
CA ASN A 56 25.96 -17.31 -8.09
C ASN A 56 26.24 -15.79 -7.96
N SER A 57 25.53 -15.07 -7.08
CA SER A 57 25.76 -13.65 -6.86
C SER A 57 26.92 -13.45 -5.90
N GLY A 58 28.05 -12.95 -6.40
CA GLY A 58 29.21 -12.63 -5.56
C GLY A 58 28.89 -11.67 -4.42
N ASN A 59 27.96 -10.71 -4.63
CA ASN A 59 27.51 -9.83 -3.55
C ASN A 59 26.73 -10.61 -2.48
N THR A 60 25.81 -11.50 -2.86
CA THR A 60 25.04 -12.28 -1.89
C THR A 60 25.92 -13.27 -1.12
N GLN A 61 26.82 -13.98 -1.83
CA GLN A 61 27.82 -14.85 -1.21
C GLN A 61 28.64 -14.08 -0.17
N ARG A 62 29.07 -12.86 -0.53
CA ARG A 62 29.87 -12.01 0.36
C ARG A 62 29.12 -11.62 1.63
N LEU A 63 27.83 -11.27 1.55
CA LEU A 63 27.01 -10.99 2.75
C LEU A 63 26.91 -12.23 3.65
N ALA A 64 26.72 -13.43 3.07
CA ALA A 64 26.68 -14.68 3.81
C ALA A 64 28.02 -15.00 4.49
N GLU A 65 29.15 -14.78 3.81
CA GLU A 65 30.47 -14.90 4.41
C GLU A 65 30.67 -13.97 5.60
N ILE A 66 30.31 -12.68 5.46
CA ILE A 66 30.44 -11.69 6.54
C ILE A 66 29.60 -12.09 7.74
N GLY A 67 28.36 -12.54 7.52
CA GLY A 67 27.52 -13.08 8.59
C GLY A 67 28.16 -14.29 9.28
N ARG A 68 28.76 -15.22 8.52
CA ARG A 68 29.42 -16.40 9.11
C ARG A 68 30.64 -16.02 9.96
N LEU A 69 31.34 -14.95 9.60
CA LEU A 69 32.48 -14.44 10.38
C LEU A 69 32.08 -13.91 11.77
N THR A 70 30.80 -13.65 12.04
CA THR A 70 30.33 -13.27 13.39
C THR A 70 30.06 -14.47 14.30
N GLY A 71 30.17 -15.70 13.79
CA GLY A 71 29.91 -16.94 14.54
C GLY A 71 28.43 -17.28 14.71
N LYS A 72 27.53 -16.50 14.09
CA LYS A 72 26.08 -16.77 14.09
C LYS A 72 25.71 -17.81 13.02
N PRO A 73 24.68 -18.63 13.23
CA PRO A 73 24.05 -19.43 12.19
C PRO A 73 23.63 -18.56 10.99
N VAL A 74 24.11 -18.90 9.79
CA VAL A 74 23.80 -18.17 8.55
C VAL A 74 23.21 -19.09 7.49
N TYR A 75 22.00 -18.76 7.05
CA TYR A 75 21.26 -19.47 6.00
C TYR A 75 21.27 -18.64 4.72
N HIS A 76 21.92 -19.16 3.67
CA HIS A 76 21.89 -18.54 2.34
C HIS A 76 20.85 -19.27 1.50
N VAL A 77 19.75 -18.58 1.17
CA VAL A 77 18.58 -19.14 0.47
C VAL A 77 18.20 -18.30 -0.74
N GLU A 78 17.72 -18.94 -1.82
CA GLU A 78 17.12 -18.24 -2.97
C GLU A 78 15.60 -18.13 -2.82
N THR A 79 14.95 -19.13 -2.22
CA THR A 79 13.48 -19.20 -2.05
C THR A 79 13.09 -19.72 -0.65
N GLU A 80 11.81 -19.56 -0.28
CA GLU A 80 11.32 -20.00 1.03
C GLU A 80 11.33 -21.53 1.22
N SER A 81 11.38 -22.30 0.14
CA SER A 81 11.49 -23.76 0.21
C SER A 81 12.86 -24.24 0.70
N GLU A 82 13.88 -23.38 0.67
CA GLU A 82 15.22 -23.68 1.20
C GLU A 82 15.37 -23.36 2.69
N LEU A 83 14.34 -22.81 3.33
CA LEU A 83 14.38 -22.50 4.75
C LEU A 83 14.34 -23.78 5.59
N ASP A 84 15.34 -23.94 6.45
CA ASP A 84 15.32 -24.97 7.49
C ASP A 84 14.45 -24.51 8.66
N THR A 85 13.17 -24.85 8.56
CA THR A 85 12.12 -24.40 9.50
C THR A 85 12.31 -24.95 10.91
N GLU A 86 12.93 -26.12 11.06
CA GLU A 86 13.15 -26.75 12.36
C GLU A 86 14.21 -26.01 13.17
N THR A 87 15.35 -25.67 12.54
CA THR A 87 16.41 -24.92 13.24
C THR A 87 16.01 -23.46 13.44
N LEU A 88 15.34 -22.84 12.47
CA LEU A 88 14.86 -21.47 12.60
C LEU A 88 13.78 -21.31 13.67
N ALA A 89 12.94 -22.33 13.93
CA ALA A 89 11.92 -22.27 14.98
C ALA A 89 12.52 -22.17 16.41
N THR A 90 13.81 -22.47 16.58
CA THR A 90 14.50 -22.35 17.87
C THR A 90 15.10 -20.96 18.14
N ALA A 91 15.27 -20.14 17.09
CA ALA A 91 15.80 -18.78 17.20
C ALA A 91 14.74 -17.81 17.74
N ARG A 92 15.11 -16.90 18.66
CA ARG A 92 14.17 -15.87 19.16
C ARG A 92 14.16 -14.64 18.26
N GLN A 93 15.32 -14.29 17.71
CA GLN A 93 15.48 -13.17 16.79
C GLN A 93 16.19 -13.64 15.53
N ILE A 94 15.56 -13.40 14.37
CA ILE A 94 16.09 -13.76 13.06
C ILE A 94 16.30 -12.48 12.26
N GLY A 95 17.53 -12.24 11.83
CA GLY A 95 17.88 -11.16 10.92
C GLY A 95 17.71 -11.61 9.47
N ILE A 96 17.15 -10.75 8.61
CA ILE A 96 17.04 -11.02 7.18
C ILE A 96 17.79 -9.92 6.44
N THR A 97 18.70 -10.32 5.56
CA THR A 97 19.40 -9.43 4.62
C THR A 97 19.33 -10.03 3.21
N ALA A 98 19.64 -9.24 2.20
CA ALA A 98 19.53 -9.68 0.82
C ALA A 98 20.59 -9.07 -0.09
N GLY A 99 20.94 -9.80 -1.14
CA GLY A 99 21.79 -9.31 -2.21
C GLY A 99 21.18 -8.12 -2.94
N ALA A 100 22.03 -7.24 -3.48
CA ALA A 100 21.57 -6.06 -4.24
C ALA A 100 20.72 -6.40 -5.47
N SER A 101 20.90 -7.60 -6.03
CA SER A 101 20.15 -8.12 -7.17
C SER A 101 18.90 -8.90 -6.77
N THR A 102 18.61 -9.02 -5.47
CA THR A 102 17.47 -9.78 -4.95
C THR A 102 16.24 -8.88 -4.88
N PRO A 103 15.16 -9.18 -5.63
CA PRO A 103 13.94 -8.41 -5.54
C PRO A 103 13.28 -8.45 -4.16
N THR A 104 12.66 -7.34 -3.73
CA THR A 104 12.01 -7.23 -2.43
C THR A 104 10.90 -8.28 -2.21
N TRP A 105 10.22 -8.73 -3.27
CA TRP A 105 9.17 -9.74 -3.16
C TRP A 105 9.68 -11.13 -2.74
N ILE A 106 10.92 -11.49 -3.11
CA ILE A 106 11.57 -12.71 -2.61
C ILE A 106 11.83 -12.58 -1.10
N ILE A 107 12.34 -11.42 -0.67
CA ILE A 107 12.58 -11.12 0.75
C ILE A 107 11.26 -11.20 1.54
N LYS A 108 10.15 -10.65 1.01
CA LYS A 108 8.82 -10.74 1.62
C LYS A 108 8.33 -12.20 1.75
N ARG A 109 8.58 -13.07 0.75
CA ARG A 109 8.22 -14.50 0.83
C ARG A 109 8.98 -15.23 1.94
N ILE A 110 10.29 -14.97 2.05
CA ILE A 110 11.13 -15.49 3.14
C ILE A 110 10.62 -15.00 4.50
N TYR A 111 10.41 -13.69 4.66
CA TYR A 111 9.88 -13.10 5.89
C TYR A 111 8.56 -13.77 6.32
N ARG A 112 7.63 -13.96 5.37
CA ARG A 112 6.33 -14.60 5.65
C ARG A 112 6.46 -16.07 6.04
N ALA A 113 7.33 -16.83 5.38
CA ALA A 113 7.57 -18.22 5.73
C ALA A 113 8.09 -18.36 7.17
N ILE A 114 8.94 -17.43 7.60
CA ILE A 114 9.42 -17.34 8.98
C ILE A 114 8.30 -16.91 9.94
N GLU A 115 7.51 -15.89 9.58
CA GLU A 115 6.38 -15.41 10.39
C GLU A 115 5.32 -16.50 10.60
N ALA A 116 5.18 -17.43 9.65
CA ALA A 116 4.27 -18.57 9.73
C ALA A 116 4.80 -19.75 10.58
N LEU A 117 6.07 -19.74 11.00
CA LEU A 117 6.62 -20.80 11.82
C LEU A 117 5.94 -20.84 13.19
N PRO A 118 5.63 -22.04 13.71
CA PRO A 118 5.05 -22.19 15.04
C PRO A 118 6.12 -21.91 16.10
N PHE A 119 6.40 -20.63 16.39
CA PHE A 119 7.28 -20.26 17.50
C PHE A 119 6.65 -20.71 18.82
N ASN A 120 7.38 -21.56 19.54
CA ASN A 120 6.89 -22.23 20.74
C ASN A 120 6.90 -21.26 21.94
N LYS A 121 5.81 -20.51 22.15
CA LYS A 121 5.12 -20.20 23.44
C LYS A 121 4.26 -18.91 23.39
N SER A 122 2.99 -19.07 23.81
CA SER A 122 2.06 -18.08 24.38
C SER A 122 1.65 -16.82 23.59
N GLN A 123 1.04 -16.94 22.41
CA GLN A 123 0.41 -15.79 21.73
C GLN A 123 -0.93 -16.10 21.02
N GLY A 124 -1.82 -16.86 21.67
CA GLY A 124 -3.13 -17.21 21.09
C GLY A 124 -3.92 -16.00 20.57
N TRP A 125 -4.04 -14.94 21.36
CA TRP A 125 -4.78 -13.73 20.97
C TRP A 125 -4.09 -12.89 19.89
N HIS A 126 -2.76 -12.76 19.92
CA HIS A 126 -2.03 -12.02 18.88
C HIS A 126 -2.09 -12.72 17.51
N ASN A 127 -2.09 -14.05 17.50
CA ASN A 127 -2.23 -14.86 16.29
C ASN A 127 -3.65 -14.78 15.72
N ILE A 128 -4.67 -14.76 16.60
CA ILE A 128 -6.05 -14.52 16.17
C ILE A 128 -6.17 -13.11 15.57
N LEU A 129 -5.64 -12.09 16.25
CA LEU A 129 -5.72 -10.70 15.77
C LEU A 129 -4.97 -10.49 14.44
N SER A 130 -3.80 -11.11 14.27
CA SER A 130 -3.06 -11.06 13.00
C SER A 130 -3.85 -11.73 11.88
N THR A 131 -4.45 -12.90 12.16
CA THR A 131 -5.27 -13.65 11.20
C THR A 131 -6.51 -12.86 10.79
N VAL A 132 -7.24 -12.27 11.75
CA VAL A 132 -8.42 -11.45 11.48
C VAL A 132 -8.05 -10.25 10.61
N ARG A 133 -7.02 -9.49 10.99
CA ARG A 133 -6.55 -8.32 10.23
C ARG A 133 -6.18 -8.69 8.80
N ARG A 134 -5.47 -9.80 8.62
CA ARG A 134 -5.07 -10.33 7.33
C ARG A 134 -6.27 -10.70 6.46
N THR A 135 -7.23 -11.45 7.03
CA THR A 135 -8.46 -11.81 6.32
C THR A 135 -9.26 -10.59 5.91
N LEU A 136 -9.41 -9.60 6.79
CA LEU A 136 -10.13 -8.36 6.50
C LEU A 136 -9.49 -7.53 5.38
N LEU A 137 -8.16 -7.53 5.28
CA LEU A 137 -7.43 -6.87 4.19
C LEU A 137 -7.53 -7.65 2.88
N LEU A 138 -7.27 -8.97 2.90
CA LEU A 138 -7.31 -9.81 1.70
C LEU A 138 -8.70 -9.84 1.05
N THR A 139 -9.76 -9.84 1.86
CA THR A 139 -11.15 -9.80 1.39
C THR A 139 -11.64 -8.39 1.03
N ASN A 140 -10.82 -7.34 1.20
CA ASN A 140 -11.20 -5.94 1.07
C ASN A 140 -12.35 -5.47 1.98
N ILE A 141 -12.75 -6.26 2.99
CA ILE A 141 -13.84 -5.86 3.90
C ILE A 141 -13.44 -4.61 4.69
N TYR A 142 -12.17 -4.53 5.14
CA TYR A 142 -11.72 -3.39 5.94
C TYR A 142 -11.78 -2.07 5.17
N ILE A 143 -11.32 -2.07 3.92
CA ILE A 143 -11.35 -0.88 3.07
C ILE A 143 -12.78 -0.46 2.73
N SER A 144 -13.70 -1.41 2.55
CA SER A 144 -15.12 -1.14 2.34
C SER A 144 -15.78 -0.50 3.57
N ILE A 145 -15.46 -0.98 4.77
CA ILE A 145 -15.86 -0.32 6.03
C ILE A 145 -15.30 1.11 6.09
N GLY A 146 -14.03 1.29 5.73
CA GLY A 146 -13.40 2.60 5.60
C GLY A 146 -14.18 3.54 4.68
N ALA A 147 -14.59 3.08 3.50
CA ALA A 147 -15.41 3.86 2.57
C ALA A 147 -16.77 4.27 3.16
N GLY A 148 -17.41 3.37 3.89
CA GLY A 148 -18.64 3.67 4.64
C GLY A 148 -18.43 4.74 5.71
N CYS A 149 -17.38 4.61 6.52
CA CYS A 149 -17.00 5.59 7.54
C CYS A 149 -16.66 6.96 6.94
N LEU A 150 -15.95 6.99 5.81
CA LEU A 150 -15.64 8.22 5.09
C LEU A 150 -16.90 8.88 4.50
N CYS A 151 -17.81 8.09 3.92
CA CYS A 151 -19.12 8.57 3.44
C CYS A 151 -19.97 9.14 4.59
N TYR A 152 -19.97 8.47 5.74
CA TYR A 152 -20.65 8.95 6.94
C TYR A 152 -20.10 10.31 7.40
N ALA A 153 -18.77 10.43 7.51
CA ALA A 153 -18.11 11.68 7.85
C ALA A 153 -18.46 12.80 6.85
N CYS A 154 -18.36 12.53 5.55
CA CYS A 154 -18.71 13.49 4.49
C CYS A 154 -20.19 13.90 4.55
N SER A 155 -21.09 12.97 4.85
CA SER A 155 -22.54 13.24 4.93
C SER A 155 -22.86 14.13 6.14
N LYS A 156 -22.26 13.86 7.30
CA LYS A 156 -22.42 14.70 8.51
C LYS A 156 -21.76 16.07 8.35
N LEU A 157 -20.61 16.14 7.67
CA LEU A 157 -19.92 17.39 7.39
C LEU A 157 -20.76 18.35 6.52
N GLN A 158 -21.59 17.77 5.64
CA GLN A 158 -22.51 18.48 4.75
C GLN A 158 -23.96 18.58 5.28
N GLY A 159 -24.23 18.10 6.50
CA GLY A 159 -25.56 18.18 7.11
C GLY A 159 -26.64 17.32 6.44
N ILE A 160 -26.25 16.26 5.70
CA ILE A 160 -27.20 15.43 4.95
C ILE A 160 -27.96 14.47 5.87
N PRO A 161 -29.30 14.50 5.89
CA PRO A 161 -30.12 13.56 6.65
C PRO A 161 -30.19 12.19 5.95
N ASN A 162 -30.63 11.16 6.67
CA ASN A 162 -30.90 9.81 6.11
C ASN A 162 -29.71 9.18 5.36
N TYR A 163 -28.50 9.38 5.87
CA TYR A 163 -27.25 8.97 5.21
C TYR A 163 -27.01 7.45 5.15
N TYR A 164 -27.73 6.63 5.93
CA TYR A 164 -27.48 5.19 6.07
C TYR A 164 -27.46 4.43 4.74
N SER A 165 -28.37 4.77 3.82
CA SER A 165 -28.42 4.10 2.51
C SER A 165 -27.20 4.43 1.65
N TYR A 166 -26.71 5.68 1.69
CA TYR A 166 -25.51 6.09 0.96
C TYR A 166 -24.24 5.50 1.54
N VAL A 167 -24.15 5.38 2.87
CA VAL A 167 -23.06 4.68 3.56
C VAL A 167 -23.01 3.21 3.11
N PHE A 168 -24.16 2.53 3.12
CA PHE A 168 -24.23 1.13 2.69
C PHE A 168 -23.87 0.95 1.21
N ILE A 169 -24.37 1.82 0.33
CA ILE A 169 -23.99 1.82 -1.10
C ILE A 169 -22.49 2.02 -1.28
N SER A 170 -21.88 2.95 -0.54
CA SER A 170 -20.43 3.22 -0.62
C SER A 170 -19.62 1.98 -0.23
N MET A 171 -20.00 1.28 0.85
CA MET A 171 -19.37 0.03 1.26
C MET A 171 -19.48 -1.05 0.18
N LEU A 172 -20.68 -1.26 -0.37
CA LEU A 172 -20.92 -2.28 -1.39
C LEU A 172 -20.20 -1.99 -2.71
N TYR A 173 -20.21 -0.73 -3.14
CA TYR A 173 -19.52 -0.28 -4.35
C TYR A 173 -18.01 -0.52 -4.25
N VAL A 174 -17.40 -0.06 -3.15
CA VAL A 174 -15.96 -0.23 -2.91
C VAL A 174 -15.61 -1.71 -2.79
N GLN A 175 -16.41 -2.51 -2.07
CA GLN A 175 -16.23 -3.95 -1.96
C GLN A 175 -16.21 -4.63 -3.35
N SER A 176 -17.21 -4.32 -4.17
CA SER A 176 -17.35 -4.87 -5.51
C SER A 176 -16.18 -4.48 -6.41
N MET A 177 -15.89 -3.17 -6.52
CA MET A 177 -14.87 -2.66 -7.44
C MET A 177 -13.46 -3.08 -7.04
N HIS A 178 -13.12 -3.10 -5.74
CA HIS A 178 -11.79 -3.53 -5.31
C HIS A 178 -11.56 -5.03 -5.54
N ILE A 179 -12.55 -5.88 -5.26
CA ILE A 179 -12.43 -7.31 -5.59
C ILE A 179 -12.29 -7.48 -7.11
N PHE A 180 -13.13 -6.81 -7.90
CA PHE A 180 -13.09 -6.93 -9.36
C PHE A 180 -11.75 -6.45 -9.94
N ASN A 181 -11.22 -5.33 -9.47
CA ASN A 181 -9.92 -4.81 -9.89
C ASN A 181 -8.77 -5.74 -9.52
N ASN A 182 -8.82 -6.39 -8.36
CA ASN A 182 -7.82 -7.38 -7.97
C ASN A 182 -7.96 -8.69 -8.77
N LEU A 183 -9.19 -9.13 -9.10
CA LEU A 183 -9.44 -10.33 -9.91
C LEU A 183 -9.03 -10.15 -11.38
N THR A 184 -9.14 -8.92 -11.89
CA THR A 184 -8.71 -8.53 -13.25
C THR A 184 -7.33 -7.87 -13.26
N GLY A 185 -6.59 -8.02 -12.15
CA GLY A 185 -5.26 -7.49 -11.91
C GLY A 185 -4.22 -8.02 -12.90
N THR A 186 -3.02 -7.46 -12.82
CA THR A 186 -1.90 -7.75 -13.73
C THR A 186 -0.83 -8.61 -13.06
N GLU A 187 0.13 -9.11 -13.83
CA GLU A 187 1.31 -9.79 -13.27
C GLU A 187 2.09 -8.92 -12.27
N ALA A 188 1.98 -7.58 -12.34
CA ALA A 188 2.58 -6.70 -11.34
C ALA A 188 2.08 -6.99 -9.91
N ASP A 189 0.80 -7.35 -9.78
CA ASP A 189 0.19 -7.64 -8.47
C ASP A 189 0.78 -8.92 -7.84
N HIS A 190 1.25 -9.87 -8.67
CA HIS A 190 1.98 -11.04 -8.20
C HIS A 190 3.34 -10.70 -7.60
N TYR A 191 4.03 -9.68 -8.12
CA TYR A 191 5.31 -9.21 -7.56
C TYR A 191 5.09 -8.35 -6.32
N ASN A 192 4.06 -7.49 -6.33
CA ASN A 192 3.83 -6.54 -5.23
C ASN A 192 3.32 -7.22 -3.95
N ASP A 193 2.32 -8.10 -4.09
CA ASP A 193 1.73 -8.88 -2.98
C ASP A 193 1.43 -10.34 -3.40
N PRO A 194 2.45 -11.23 -3.34
CA PRO A 194 2.29 -12.63 -3.74
C PRO A 194 1.20 -13.40 -2.98
N GLU A 195 0.94 -13.03 -1.71
CA GLU A 195 -0.06 -13.69 -0.87
C GLU A 195 -1.47 -13.38 -1.34
N ARG A 196 -1.75 -12.10 -1.63
CA ARG A 196 -3.02 -11.70 -2.21
C ARG A 196 -3.24 -12.37 -3.54
N ALA A 197 -2.23 -12.42 -4.41
CA ALA A 197 -2.34 -13.10 -5.69
C ALA A 197 -2.67 -14.60 -5.53
N PHE A 198 -2.02 -15.29 -4.59
CA PHE A 198 -2.33 -16.68 -4.27
C PHE A 198 -3.76 -16.85 -3.71
N PHE A 199 -4.17 -16.00 -2.76
CA PHE A 199 -5.51 -16.03 -2.17
C PHE A 199 -6.60 -15.83 -3.23
N TYR A 200 -6.42 -14.85 -4.12
CA TYR A 200 -7.37 -14.55 -5.19
C TYR A 200 -7.45 -15.67 -6.23
N ASN A 201 -6.31 -16.28 -6.58
CA ASN A 201 -6.31 -17.44 -7.48
C ASN A 201 -7.00 -18.65 -6.85
N LYS A 202 -6.76 -18.91 -5.55
CA LYS A 202 -7.39 -20.02 -4.83
C LYS A 202 -8.91 -19.84 -4.67
N HIS A 203 -9.38 -18.62 -4.44
CA HIS A 203 -10.79 -18.33 -4.12
C HIS A 203 -11.52 -17.54 -5.22
N LYS A 204 -11.03 -17.58 -6.46
CA LYS A 204 -11.49 -16.76 -7.59
C LYS A 204 -13.01 -16.73 -7.77
N MET A 205 -13.65 -17.91 -7.79
CA MET A 205 -15.10 -18.02 -8.01
C MET A 205 -15.92 -17.40 -6.89
N LEU A 206 -15.54 -17.64 -5.63
CA LEU A 206 -16.22 -17.10 -4.46
C LEU A 206 -16.09 -15.57 -4.41
N LEU A 207 -14.89 -15.05 -4.66
CA LEU A 207 -14.64 -13.61 -4.70
C LEU A 207 -15.38 -12.94 -5.86
N ALA A 208 -15.42 -13.56 -7.04
CA ALA A 208 -16.20 -13.04 -8.17
C ALA A 208 -17.71 -12.99 -7.86
N ALA A 209 -18.25 -14.05 -7.26
CA ALA A 209 -19.65 -14.06 -6.80
C ALA A 209 -19.91 -12.96 -5.77
N LEU A 210 -19.03 -12.80 -4.77
CA LEU A 210 -19.13 -11.74 -3.77
C LEU A 210 -19.12 -10.34 -4.40
N ALA A 211 -18.23 -10.10 -5.37
CA ALA A 211 -18.15 -8.82 -6.07
C ALA A 211 -19.42 -8.51 -6.86
N LEU A 212 -19.96 -9.51 -7.57
CA LEU A 212 -21.21 -9.37 -8.33
C LEU A 212 -22.41 -9.14 -7.42
N ILE A 213 -22.54 -9.92 -6.34
CA ILE A 213 -23.63 -9.76 -5.36
C ILE A 213 -23.57 -8.38 -4.71
N ALA A 214 -22.38 -7.94 -4.27
CA ALA A 214 -22.21 -6.62 -3.67
C ALA A 214 -22.56 -5.49 -4.66
N GLY A 215 -22.07 -5.58 -5.90
CA GLY A 215 -22.36 -4.60 -6.95
C GLY A 215 -23.85 -4.54 -7.32
N ALA A 216 -24.48 -5.70 -7.50
CA ALA A 216 -25.92 -5.80 -7.77
C ALA A 216 -26.76 -5.26 -6.61
N ALA A 217 -26.44 -5.62 -5.36
CA ALA A 217 -27.13 -5.09 -4.19
C ALA A 217 -26.99 -3.56 -4.06
N GLY A 218 -25.81 -3.02 -4.38
CA GLY A 218 -25.57 -1.58 -4.42
C GLY A 218 -26.44 -0.87 -5.47
N LEU A 219 -26.49 -1.41 -6.69
CA LEU A 219 -27.32 -0.88 -7.77
C LEU A 219 -28.82 -0.98 -7.48
N ILE A 220 -29.27 -2.11 -6.93
CA ILE A 220 -30.68 -2.29 -6.50
C ILE A 220 -31.02 -1.24 -5.43
N LYS A 221 -30.15 -1.07 -4.42
CA LYS A 221 -30.38 -0.08 -3.38
C LYS A 221 -30.42 1.33 -3.95
N ALA A 222 -29.50 1.69 -4.84
CA ALA A 222 -29.49 2.99 -5.51
C ALA A 222 -30.75 3.22 -6.35
N TYR A 223 -31.25 2.19 -7.06
CA TYR A 223 -32.49 2.23 -7.80
C TYR A 223 -33.72 2.52 -6.91
N THR A 224 -33.79 1.89 -5.73
CA THR A 224 -34.87 2.17 -4.77
C THR A 224 -34.85 3.61 -4.22
N MET A 225 -33.73 4.33 -4.35
CA MET A 225 -33.59 5.72 -3.92
C MET A 225 -33.89 6.73 -5.04
N GLY A 226 -34.07 6.26 -6.27
CA GLY A 226 -34.41 7.09 -7.43
C GLY A 226 -33.46 6.90 -8.61
N LEU A 227 -33.85 7.49 -9.75
CA LEU A 227 -33.13 7.33 -11.00
C LEU A 227 -31.73 7.96 -10.98
N LEU A 228 -31.59 9.14 -10.35
CA LEU A 228 -30.31 9.85 -10.29
C LEU A 228 -29.22 9.05 -9.55
N PRO A 229 -29.41 8.59 -8.29
CA PRO A 229 -28.42 7.76 -7.62
C PRO A 229 -28.11 6.46 -8.38
N PHE A 230 -29.11 5.83 -9.01
CA PHE A 230 -28.89 4.65 -9.85
C PHE A 230 -27.96 4.95 -11.03
N LEU A 231 -28.25 6.00 -11.80
CA LEU A 231 -27.45 6.38 -12.97
C LEU A 231 -26.02 6.78 -12.59
N ILE A 232 -25.83 7.52 -11.49
CA ILE A 232 -24.50 7.88 -11.01
C ILE A 232 -23.71 6.60 -10.67
N LEU A 233 -24.29 5.70 -9.87
CA LEU A 233 -23.60 4.48 -9.46
C LEU A 233 -23.33 3.54 -10.65
N LEU A 234 -24.26 3.46 -11.60
CA LEU A 234 -24.12 2.69 -12.83
C LEU A 234 -22.97 3.23 -13.69
N ALA A 235 -22.92 4.55 -13.90
CA ALA A 235 -21.85 5.20 -14.67
C ALA A 235 -20.48 4.99 -14.01
N MET A 236 -20.39 5.15 -12.69
CA MET A 236 -19.15 4.91 -11.93
C MET A 236 -18.73 3.44 -11.98
N SER A 237 -19.68 2.51 -11.94
CA SER A 237 -19.42 1.08 -12.06
C SER A 237 -18.90 0.73 -13.45
N PHE A 238 -19.54 1.27 -14.50
CA PHE A 238 -19.09 1.09 -15.87
C PHE A 238 -17.69 1.67 -16.08
N MET A 239 -17.41 2.88 -15.56
CA MET A 239 -16.09 3.50 -15.64
C MET A 239 -15.02 2.61 -14.98
N GLY A 240 -15.30 2.08 -13.79
CA GLY A 240 -14.41 1.15 -13.09
C GLY A 240 -14.14 -0.13 -13.87
N LEU A 241 -15.18 -0.77 -14.41
CA LEU A 241 -15.06 -2.00 -15.21
C LEU A 241 -14.34 -1.75 -16.55
N SER A 242 -14.57 -0.59 -17.16
CA SER A 242 -13.99 -0.20 -18.46
C SER A 242 -12.49 0.04 -18.40
N TYR A 243 -11.91 0.23 -17.21
CA TYR A 243 -10.49 0.50 -17.02
C TYR A 243 -9.58 -0.55 -17.68
N ASN A 244 -9.98 -1.81 -17.63
CA ASN A 244 -9.25 -2.93 -18.21
C ASN A 244 -9.72 -3.32 -19.62
N LEU A 245 -10.79 -2.71 -20.13
CA LEU A 245 -11.33 -2.98 -21.48
C LEU A 245 -10.49 -2.28 -22.56
N LYS A 246 -10.32 -2.95 -23.70
CA LYS A 246 -9.78 -2.33 -24.92
C LYS A 246 -10.89 -1.46 -25.52
N LEU A 247 -10.80 -0.14 -25.36
CA LEU A 247 -11.82 0.79 -25.86
C LEU A 247 -11.65 1.11 -27.34
N ILE A 248 -10.42 0.99 -27.87
CA ILE A 248 -10.11 1.33 -29.26
C ILE A 248 -9.84 0.04 -30.06
N PRO A 249 -10.63 -0.24 -31.12
CA PRO A 249 -10.41 -1.39 -32.01
C PRO A 249 -9.04 -1.32 -32.71
N GLU A 250 -8.42 -2.47 -32.95
CA GLU A 250 -7.03 -2.58 -33.46
C GLU A 250 -6.83 -1.93 -34.84
N HIS A 251 -7.90 -1.74 -35.60
CA HIS A 251 -7.91 -1.13 -36.93
C HIS A 251 -7.87 0.41 -36.93
N LEU A 252 -8.22 1.06 -35.80
CA LEU A 252 -8.39 2.52 -35.72
C LEU A 252 -7.21 3.24 -35.04
N SER A 253 -6.29 2.50 -34.40
CA SER A 253 -5.15 3.09 -33.68
C SER A 253 -3.92 2.19 -33.73
N SER A 254 -2.84 2.71 -34.32
CA SER A 254 -1.47 2.18 -34.22
C SER A 254 -0.72 2.68 -32.98
N GLY A 255 -1.39 3.43 -32.09
CA GLY A 255 -0.78 4.14 -30.97
C GLY A 255 -0.68 3.35 -29.65
N ARG A 256 0.22 3.83 -28.77
CA ARG A 256 0.59 3.27 -27.45
C ARG A 256 -0.53 3.25 -26.40
N TYR A 257 -1.65 3.94 -26.64
CA TYR A 257 -2.76 4.10 -25.70
C TYR A 257 -4.05 3.49 -26.27
N ARG A 258 -4.38 2.24 -25.88
CA ARG A 258 -5.57 1.50 -26.33
C ARG A 258 -6.55 1.20 -25.20
N ARG A 259 -6.09 1.29 -23.95
CA ARG A 259 -6.86 1.12 -22.71
C ARG A 259 -6.73 2.39 -21.87
N ILE A 260 -7.74 2.68 -21.03
CA ILE A 260 -7.63 3.77 -20.06
C ILE A 260 -6.40 3.57 -19.17
N ARG A 261 -6.13 2.32 -18.81
CA ARG A 261 -4.95 1.90 -18.05
C ARG A 261 -3.60 2.26 -18.67
N ASP A 262 -3.53 2.45 -19.99
CA ASP A 262 -2.26 2.77 -20.66
C ASP A 262 -1.85 4.22 -20.37
N VAL A 263 -2.76 5.07 -19.89
CA VAL A 263 -2.46 6.45 -19.49
C VAL A 263 -1.72 6.45 -18.14
N PRO A 264 -0.56 7.11 -18.05
CA PRO A 264 0.23 7.16 -16.82
C PRO A 264 -0.55 7.74 -15.63
N GLY A 265 -0.50 7.07 -14.47
CA GLY A 265 -1.20 7.50 -13.25
C GLY A 265 -2.74 7.44 -13.30
N SER A 266 -3.33 6.92 -14.38
CA SER A 266 -4.79 6.85 -14.55
C SER A 266 -5.49 6.05 -13.46
N LYS A 267 -4.89 4.94 -12.99
CA LYS A 267 -5.40 4.13 -11.86
C LYS A 267 -5.70 5.01 -10.65
N THR A 268 -4.71 5.78 -10.22
CA THR A 268 -4.75 6.61 -9.01
C THR A 268 -5.82 7.68 -9.14
N ILE A 269 -5.90 8.33 -10.31
CA ILE A 269 -6.89 9.37 -10.59
C ILE A 269 -8.31 8.80 -10.61
N LEU A 270 -8.54 7.66 -11.27
CA LEU A 270 -9.87 7.05 -11.36
C LEU A 270 -10.38 6.57 -10.02
N ILE A 271 -9.54 5.91 -9.22
CA ILE A 271 -9.89 5.47 -7.87
C ILE A 271 -10.24 6.68 -7.00
N THR A 272 -9.45 7.75 -7.10
CA THR A 272 -9.65 9.01 -6.38
C THR A 272 -10.99 9.65 -6.73
N MET A 273 -11.29 9.77 -8.03
CA MET A 273 -12.56 10.33 -8.51
C MET A 273 -13.74 9.46 -8.08
N ALA A 274 -13.63 8.14 -8.23
CA ALA A 274 -14.69 7.21 -7.87
C ALA A 274 -15.02 7.29 -6.37
N TRP A 275 -14.01 7.25 -5.51
CA TRP A 275 -14.24 7.39 -4.07
C TRP A 275 -14.74 8.79 -3.70
N GLY A 276 -14.15 9.85 -4.24
CA GLY A 276 -14.58 11.22 -3.97
C GLY A 276 -16.06 11.41 -4.33
N ILE A 277 -16.49 10.89 -5.49
CA ILE A 277 -17.89 10.96 -5.90
C ILE A 277 -18.76 10.13 -4.95
N VAL A 278 -18.44 8.85 -4.72
CA VAL A 278 -19.32 7.96 -3.93
C VAL A 278 -19.45 8.39 -2.48
N THR A 279 -18.39 8.92 -1.86
CA THR A 279 -18.43 9.30 -0.44
C THR A 279 -18.86 10.74 -0.20
N ALA A 280 -18.47 11.68 -1.07
CA ALA A 280 -18.67 13.12 -0.83
C ALA A 280 -19.79 13.75 -1.68
N ILE A 281 -19.97 13.35 -2.93
CA ILE A 281 -20.93 13.99 -3.86
C ILE A 281 -22.24 13.20 -3.93
N PHE A 282 -22.17 11.87 -3.88
CA PHE A 282 -23.29 10.98 -4.15
C PHE A 282 -24.50 11.22 -3.25
N ALA A 283 -24.27 11.30 -1.93
CA ALA A 283 -25.31 11.58 -0.95
C ALA A 283 -25.96 12.97 -1.14
N PRO A 284 -25.22 14.09 -1.06
CA PRO A 284 -25.82 15.42 -1.13
C PRO A 284 -26.44 15.70 -2.51
N LEU A 285 -25.85 15.22 -3.61
CA LEU A 285 -26.42 15.40 -4.95
C LEU A 285 -27.74 14.64 -5.12
N SER A 286 -27.85 13.45 -4.53
CA SER A 286 -29.08 12.65 -4.58
C SER A 286 -30.19 13.24 -3.71
N VAL A 287 -29.86 13.88 -2.58
CA VAL A 287 -30.86 14.49 -1.67
C VAL A 287 -31.29 15.88 -2.15
N LEU A 288 -30.34 16.72 -2.55
CA LEU A 288 -30.59 18.13 -2.91
C LEU A 288 -31.02 18.30 -4.37
N GLY A 289 -30.68 17.34 -5.25
CA GLY A 289 -30.96 17.40 -6.69
C GLY A 289 -30.16 18.48 -7.45
N LYS A 290 -29.29 19.23 -6.77
CA LYS A 290 -28.44 20.29 -7.32
C LYS A 290 -27.07 20.28 -6.68
N PHE A 291 -26.10 20.90 -7.33
CA PHE A 291 -24.76 21.07 -6.79
C PHE A 291 -24.77 22.14 -5.70
N ASP A 292 -24.23 21.82 -4.52
CA ASP A 292 -24.06 22.74 -3.40
C ASP A 292 -22.59 23.12 -3.22
N LEU A 293 -22.32 24.34 -2.77
CA LEU A 293 -20.96 24.82 -2.59
C LEU A 293 -20.20 24.02 -1.51
N SER A 294 -20.90 23.44 -0.53
CA SER A 294 -20.31 22.54 0.47
C SER A 294 -19.68 21.29 -0.14
N MET A 295 -20.13 20.86 -1.33
CA MET A 295 -19.64 19.64 -1.98
C MET A 295 -18.17 19.77 -2.40
N VAL A 296 -17.72 20.98 -2.77
CA VAL A 296 -16.35 21.23 -3.27
C VAL A 296 -15.27 20.93 -2.21
N PRO A 297 -15.28 21.56 -1.02
CA PRO A 297 -14.26 21.28 -0.01
C PRO A 297 -14.33 19.85 0.52
N VAL A 298 -15.53 19.27 0.63
CA VAL A 298 -15.71 17.88 1.12
C VAL A 298 -15.24 16.85 0.09
N PHE A 299 -15.49 17.10 -1.20
CA PHE A 299 -14.92 16.31 -2.29
C PHE A 299 -13.40 16.43 -2.32
N ALA A 300 -12.84 17.64 -2.23
CA ALA A 300 -11.40 17.85 -2.21
C ALA A 300 -10.73 17.12 -1.05
N TRP A 301 -11.35 17.12 0.14
CA TRP A 301 -10.85 16.36 1.29
C TRP A 301 -10.94 14.85 1.09
N SER A 302 -12.11 14.32 0.72
CA SER A 302 -12.28 12.87 0.51
C SER A 302 -11.36 12.35 -0.61
N ALA A 303 -11.41 12.99 -1.79
CA ALA A 303 -10.59 12.64 -2.92
C ALA A 303 -9.09 12.79 -2.57
N GLY A 304 -8.69 13.86 -1.87
CA GLY A 304 -7.32 14.05 -1.43
C GLY A 304 -6.81 12.95 -0.51
N MET A 305 -7.61 12.55 0.49
CA MET A 305 -7.28 11.42 1.39
C MET A 305 -7.08 10.12 0.60
N VAL A 306 -7.98 9.83 -0.35
CA VAL A 306 -7.93 8.62 -1.18
C VAL A 306 -6.76 8.65 -2.16
N PHE A 307 -6.47 9.81 -2.73
CA PHE A 307 -5.33 10.02 -3.60
C PHE A 307 -4.03 9.75 -2.84
N VAL A 308 -3.87 10.35 -1.65
CA VAL A 308 -2.67 10.15 -0.83
C VAL A 308 -2.51 8.69 -0.45
N ARG A 309 -3.59 8.03 0.01
CA ARG A 309 -3.57 6.60 0.31
C ARG A 309 -3.16 5.77 -0.91
N THR A 310 -3.75 6.02 -2.07
CA THR A 310 -3.51 5.21 -3.27
C THR A 310 -2.12 5.44 -3.85
N ALA A 311 -1.69 6.68 -3.95
CA ALA A 311 -0.34 7.03 -4.41
C ALA A 311 0.74 6.54 -3.44
N PHE A 312 0.45 6.50 -2.13
CA PHE A 312 1.37 5.90 -1.16
C PHE A 312 1.52 4.38 -1.37
N PHE A 313 0.43 3.66 -1.62
CA PHE A 313 0.54 2.25 -2.00
C PHE A 313 1.30 2.05 -3.32
N ASP A 314 1.10 2.94 -4.31
CA ASP A 314 1.90 2.89 -5.55
C ASP A 314 3.41 3.13 -5.29
N ILE A 315 3.80 3.85 -4.21
CA ILE A 315 5.20 3.96 -3.78
C ILE A 315 5.69 2.63 -3.24
N LEU A 316 4.91 1.97 -2.38
CA LEU A 316 5.27 0.66 -1.81
C LEU A 316 5.41 -0.42 -2.89
N ASP A 317 4.68 -0.28 -3.99
CA ASP A 317 4.59 -1.21 -5.11
C ASP A 317 5.50 -0.83 -6.31
N MET A 318 6.31 0.23 -6.17
CA MET A 318 7.07 0.82 -7.28
C MET A 318 8.02 -0.17 -7.97
N GLN A 319 8.63 -1.09 -7.21
CA GLN A 319 9.55 -2.08 -7.79
C GLN A 319 8.84 -3.06 -8.73
N GLY A 320 7.71 -3.65 -8.31
CA GLY A 320 6.98 -4.60 -9.15
C GLY A 320 6.31 -3.92 -10.33
N ASP A 321 5.78 -2.71 -10.13
CA ASP A 321 5.22 -1.91 -11.22
C ASP A 321 6.27 -1.57 -12.29
N ARG A 322 7.50 -1.24 -11.89
CA ARG A 322 8.61 -0.97 -12.82
C ARG A 322 9.04 -2.21 -13.60
N ILE A 323 9.04 -3.39 -12.97
CA ILE A 323 9.39 -4.67 -13.64
C ILE A 323 8.43 -4.97 -14.79
N VAL A 324 7.14 -4.68 -14.60
CA VAL A 324 6.09 -4.97 -15.60
C VAL A 324 5.88 -3.79 -16.57
N GLY A 325 6.63 -2.69 -16.41
CA GLY A 325 6.57 -1.52 -17.30
C GLY A 325 5.31 -0.68 -17.13
N LYS A 326 4.76 -0.61 -15.92
CA LYS A 326 3.57 0.19 -15.60
C LYS A 326 3.97 1.61 -15.22
N ASP A 327 3.32 2.60 -15.82
CA ASP A 327 3.61 4.02 -15.56
C ASP A 327 2.72 4.55 -14.42
N THR A 328 3.19 4.44 -13.17
CA THR A 328 2.52 5.05 -12.01
C THR A 328 3.10 6.42 -11.68
N ILE A 329 2.35 7.25 -10.93
CA ILE A 329 2.79 8.58 -10.50
C ILE A 329 4.17 8.53 -9.80
N PRO A 330 4.44 7.58 -8.89
CA PRO A 330 5.75 7.45 -8.26
C PRO A 330 6.89 7.09 -9.22
N ILE A 331 6.61 6.33 -10.28
CA ILE A 331 7.61 5.98 -11.31
C ILE A 331 7.94 7.20 -12.17
N LEU A 332 6.95 8.03 -12.49
CA LEU A 332 7.12 9.22 -13.32
C LEU A 332 7.84 10.37 -12.58
N LEU A 333 7.40 10.67 -11.35
CA LEU A 333 7.93 11.78 -10.56
C LEU A 333 9.16 11.37 -9.71
N GLY A 334 9.28 10.08 -9.41
CA GLY A 334 10.23 9.56 -8.44
C GLY A 334 9.72 9.63 -7.00
N GLU A 335 10.10 8.64 -6.19
CA GLU A 335 9.66 8.44 -4.81
C GLU A 335 9.72 9.72 -3.94
N LYS A 336 10.86 10.42 -3.93
CA LYS A 336 11.06 11.63 -3.11
C LYS A 336 10.17 12.80 -3.52
N GLN A 337 9.88 12.93 -4.81
CA GLN A 337 8.99 14.00 -5.29
C GLN A 337 7.55 13.66 -4.97
N THR A 338 7.15 12.40 -5.17
CA THR A 338 5.81 11.94 -4.79
C THR A 338 5.58 12.08 -3.29
N MET A 339 6.51 11.67 -2.42
CA MET A 339 6.38 11.86 -0.97
C MET A 339 6.20 13.33 -0.57
N ARG A 340 6.90 14.26 -1.23
CA ARG A 340 6.69 15.71 -1.02
C ARG A 340 5.31 16.17 -1.49
N LEU A 341 4.85 15.69 -2.65
CA LEU A 341 3.51 15.97 -3.16
C LEU A 341 2.42 15.46 -2.19
N LEU A 342 2.56 14.24 -1.67
CA LEU A 342 1.58 13.66 -0.74
C LEU A 342 1.49 14.46 0.55
N LYS A 343 2.65 14.82 1.14
CA LYS A 343 2.71 15.69 2.33
C LYS A 343 2.06 17.05 2.08
N PHE A 344 2.37 17.69 0.95
CA PHE A 344 1.76 18.96 0.56
C PHE A 344 0.23 18.85 0.43
N LEU A 345 -0.26 17.80 -0.25
CA LEU A 345 -1.70 17.56 -0.42
C LEU A 345 -2.40 17.37 0.93
N LEU A 346 -1.82 16.60 1.86
CA LEU A 346 -2.36 16.44 3.21
C LEU A 346 -2.45 17.76 3.98
N THR A 347 -1.42 18.61 3.89
CA THR A 347 -1.47 19.96 4.49
C THR A 347 -2.55 20.80 3.83
N ALA A 348 -2.64 20.80 2.50
CA ALA A 348 -3.62 21.58 1.75
C ALA A 348 -5.06 21.17 2.08
N ILE A 349 -5.38 19.87 2.10
CA ILE A 349 -6.75 19.42 2.44
C ILE A 349 -7.11 19.69 3.91
N THR A 350 -6.13 19.69 4.81
CA THR A 350 -6.34 20.10 6.21
C THR A 350 -6.73 21.57 6.29
N VAL A 351 -6.01 22.44 5.56
CA VAL A 351 -6.33 23.87 5.48
C VAL A 351 -7.70 24.09 4.82
N ILE A 352 -8.02 23.38 3.74
CA ILE A 352 -9.33 23.47 3.08
C ILE A 352 -10.47 23.14 4.04
N LEU A 353 -10.34 22.08 4.85
CA LEU A 353 -11.34 21.72 5.87
C LEU A 353 -11.52 22.80 6.93
N PHE A 354 -10.41 23.38 7.41
CA PHE A 354 -10.45 24.41 8.45
C PHE A 354 -11.09 25.69 7.92
N LEU A 355 -10.72 26.10 6.71
CA LEU A 355 -11.31 27.26 6.05
C LEU A 355 -12.79 27.01 5.74
N SER A 356 -13.17 25.82 5.25
CA SER A 356 -14.59 25.53 4.97
C SER A 356 -15.45 25.56 6.22
N ALA A 357 -14.94 25.08 7.35
CA ALA A 357 -15.62 25.17 8.64
C ALA A 357 -15.66 26.62 9.17
N ALA A 358 -14.58 27.38 9.04
CA ALA A 358 -14.50 28.78 9.48
C ALA A 358 -15.44 29.71 8.69
N PHE A 359 -15.63 29.47 7.39
CA PHE A 359 -16.56 30.20 6.54
C PHE A 359 -17.99 29.63 6.55
N HIS A 360 -18.30 28.68 7.44
CA HIS A 360 -19.61 28.02 7.56
C HIS A 360 -20.10 27.33 6.27
N LEU A 361 -19.19 26.97 5.36
CA LEU A 361 -19.50 26.13 4.19
C LEU A 361 -19.75 24.67 4.58
N THR A 362 -19.15 24.25 5.70
CA THR A 362 -19.31 22.91 6.29
C THR A 362 -19.54 23.04 7.79
N SER A 363 -20.02 21.98 8.44
CA SER A 363 -20.18 21.98 9.90
C SER A 363 -18.85 22.10 10.66
N SER A 364 -18.92 22.46 11.95
CA SER A 364 -17.74 22.58 12.83
C SER A 364 -16.98 21.26 13.03
N LEU A 365 -17.58 20.13 12.63
CA LEU A 365 -16.92 18.84 12.47
C LEU A 365 -15.64 18.93 11.61
N GLY A 366 -15.57 19.86 10.64
CA GLY A 366 -14.40 20.06 9.79
C GLY A 366 -13.11 20.34 10.56
N PHE A 367 -13.20 21.05 11.69
CA PHE A 367 -12.03 21.29 12.55
C PHE A 367 -11.50 20.01 13.19
N VAL A 368 -12.40 19.11 13.59
CA VAL A 368 -12.03 17.86 14.26
C VAL A 368 -11.54 16.83 13.23
N LEU A 369 -12.17 16.76 12.05
CA LEU A 369 -11.76 15.86 10.97
C LEU A 369 -10.39 16.18 10.39
N GLY A 370 -9.82 17.37 10.64
CA GLY A 370 -8.43 17.69 10.32
C GLY A 370 -7.41 16.76 10.97
N ILE A 371 -7.78 16.05 12.06
CA ILE A 371 -6.89 15.05 12.67
C ILE A 371 -6.56 13.89 11.73
N CYS A 372 -7.48 13.52 10.84
CA CYS A 372 -7.30 12.39 9.91
C CYS A 372 -6.13 12.60 8.93
N PRO A 373 -6.08 13.71 8.16
CA PRO A 373 -4.93 13.98 7.29
C PRO A 373 -3.63 14.24 8.09
N MET A 374 -3.70 14.83 9.28
CA MET A 374 -2.52 15.02 10.14
C MET A 374 -1.91 13.70 10.59
N LEU A 375 -2.72 12.72 10.99
CA LEU A 375 -2.22 11.39 11.36
C LEU A 375 -1.61 10.65 10.17
N LEU A 376 -2.24 10.74 8.99
CA LEU A 376 -1.67 10.15 7.77
C LEU A 376 -0.34 10.82 7.41
N PHE A 377 -0.20 12.12 7.65
CA PHE A 377 1.06 12.85 7.47
C PHE A 377 2.17 12.31 8.38
N ILE A 378 1.85 12.04 9.65
CA ILE A 378 2.79 11.43 10.60
C ILE A 378 3.20 10.04 10.12
N VAL A 379 2.26 9.23 9.61
CA VAL A 379 2.59 7.91 9.04
C VAL A 379 3.58 8.05 7.88
N LEU A 380 3.37 9.00 6.97
CA LEU A 380 4.31 9.27 5.87
C LEU A 380 5.70 9.69 6.36
N LEU A 381 5.79 10.51 7.41
CA LEU A 381 7.07 10.89 8.01
C LEU A 381 7.81 9.70 8.64
N THR A 382 7.09 8.86 9.39
CA THR A 382 7.68 7.67 10.04
C THR A 382 8.19 6.66 9.01
N TYR A 383 7.52 6.56 7.86
CA TYR A 383 7.95 5.73 6.74
C TYR A 383 9.21 6.30 6.07
N GLU A 384 9.24 7.60 5.79
CA GLU A 384 10.40 8.27 5.18
C GLU A 384 11.67 8.19 6.04
N GLN A 385 11.51 8.13 7.37
CA GLN A 385 12.61 7.95 8.33
C GLN A 385 13.08 6.49 8.47
N GLY A 386 12.41 5.52 7.81
CA GLY A 386 12.75 4.10 7.89
C GLY A 386 12.32 3.41 9.19
N HIS A 387 11.46 4.04 10.00
CA HIS A 387 10.95 3.44 11.24
C HIS A 387 9.83 2.41 10.99
N THR A 388 9.14 2.49 9.84
CA THR A 388 8.09 1.53 9.47
C THR A 388 8.44 0.81 8.17
N MET A 389 8.41 -0.53 8.22
CA MET A 389 8.64 -1.37 7.04
C MET A 389 7.33 -1.62 6.28
N PRO A 390 7.39 -1.78 4.93
CA PRO A 390 6.25 -2.22 4.15
C PRO A 390 5.72 -3.58 4.63
N GLY A 391 4.39 -3.70 4.76
CA GLY A 391 3.74 -4.94 5.14
C GLY A 391 2.37 -4.70 5.78
N ILE A 392 1.66 -5.78 6.11
CA ILE A 392 0.25 -5.79 6.54
C ILE A 392 -0.05 -4.77 7.65
N ARG A 393 0.88 -4.55 8.60
CA ARG A 393 0.70 -3.57 9.68
C ARG A 393 0.62 -2.13 9.17
N LEU A 394 1.52 -1.76 8.25
CA LEU A 394 1.54 -0.43 7.64
C LEU A 394 0.33 -0.25 6.73
N GLU A 395 -0.04 -1.26 5.94
CA GLU A 395 -1.24 -1.20 5.09
C GLU A 395 -2.48 -0.97 5.95
N PHE A 396 -2.64 -1.76 7.01
CA PHE A 396 -3.76 -1.61 7.94
C PHE A 396 -3.79 -0.22 8.57
N LEU A 397 -2.64 0.30 9.01
CA LEU A 397 -2.53 1.64 9.59
C LEU A 397 -2.98 2.71 8.59
N VAL A 398 -2.54 2.64 7.34
CA VAL A 398 -2.95 3.58 6.28
C VAL A 398 -4.45 3.49 6.01
N GLU A 399 -5.02 2.28 5.89
CA GLU A 399 -6.47 2.10 5.71
C GLU A 399 -7.31 2.60 6.92
N THR A 400 -6.76 2.50 8.13
CA THR A 400 -7.45 2.87 9.37
C THR A 400 -7.87 4.34 9.38
N HIS A 401 -7.22 5.22 8.62
CA HIS A 401 -7.56 6.65 8.57
C HIS A 401 -8.99 6.91 8.07
N PHE A 402 -9.52 6.06 7.20
CA PHE A 402 -10.92 6.19 6.75
C PHE A 402 -11.92 5.76 7.83
N VAL A 403 -11.60 4.69 8.55
CA VAL A 403 -12.40 4.24 9.71
C VAL A 403 -12.35 5.29 10.82
N LEU A 404 -11.18 5.88 11.05
CA LEU A 404 -10.98 6.94 12.02
C LEU A 404 -11.85 8.16 11.72
N ALA A 405 -12.01 8.55 10.45
CA ALA A 405 -12.91 9.64 10.07
C ALA A 405 -14.34 9.39 10.56
N GLY A 406 -14.82 8.14 10.45
CA GLY A 406 -16.12 7.74 10.99
C GLY A 406 -16.16 7.79 12.52
N LEU A 407 -15.16 7.24 13.20
CA LEU A 407 -15.09 7.23 14.67
C LEU A 407 -15.03 8.65 15.26
N VAL A 408 -14.20 9.52 14.69
CA VAL A 408 -14.11 10.94 15.06
C VAL A 408 -15.46 11.64 14.87
N THR A 409 -16.17 11.32 13.80
CA THR A 409 -17.52 11.86 13.55
C THR A 409 -18.53 11.39 14.61
N VAL A 410 -18.50 10.11 15.00
CA VAL A 410 -19.38 9.58 16.07
C VAL A 410 -19.08 10.27 17.41
N LEU A 411 -17.80 10.38 17.78
CA LEU A 411 -17.37 11.03 19.02
C LEU A 411 -17.76 12.50 19.05
N TRP A 412 -17.53 13.23 17.96
CA TRP A 412 -17.94 14.62 17.85
C TRP A 412 -19.46 14.78 17.96
N TRP A 413 -20.24 13.93 17.30
CA TRP A 413 -21.70 13.98 17.36
C TRP A 413 -22.21 13.72 18.79
N ALA A 414 -21.64 12.74 19.49
CA ALA A 414 -21.98 12.42 20.87
C ALA A 414 -21.65 13.57 21.84
N LEU A 415 -20.55 14.31 21.60
CA LEU A 415 -20.10 15.40 22.47
C LEU A 415 -20.78 16.75 22.20
N VAL A 416 -21.25 17.00 20.98
CA VAL A 416 -21.72 18.34 20.55
C VAL A 416 -23.23 18.41 20.35
N ILE A 417 -23.88 17.29 19.99
CA ILE A 417 -25.31 17.23 19.65
C ILE A 417 -26.05 16.23 20.58
N GLY A 418 -25.32 15.50 21.44
CA GLY A 418 -25.87 14.49 22.35
C GLY A 418 -26.49 15.05 23.64
N ASP A 419 -26.38 16.36 23.88
CA ASP A 419 -27.15 17.14 24.85
C ASP A 419 -28.23 17.94 24.12
#